data_AF-M2SKB6-F1
#
_entry.id   AF-M2SKB6-F1
#
_cell.length_a   1.000
_cell.length_b   1.000
_cell.length_c   1.000
_cell.angle_alpha   90.00
_cell.angle_beta   90.00
_cell.angle_gamma   90.00
#
_symmetry.space_group_name_H-M   'P 1'
#
loop_
_entity.id
_entity.type
_entity.pdbx_description
1 polymer ?
#
loop_
_entity_poly.entity_id
_entity_poly.type
_entity_poly.pdbx_seq_one_letter_code
_entity_poly.pdbx_strand_id
1 'polypeptide(L)' 'RDCQPNSKKLIKLEEEVIVNYILNLDLCGFSPTYIAVRDIANRLLATRGAS' A
#
# COMPACT_ATOMS: atom_id res chain seq x y z
N ARG A 1 -16.17 7.18 19.75
CA ARG A 1 -14.89 6.42 19.77
C ARG A 1 -14.92 5.52 18.55
N ASP A 2 -14.32 5.96 17.46
CA ASP A 2 -14.15 5.15 16.27
C ASP A 2 -13.09 4.09 16.57
N CYS A 3 -13.54 2.87 16.89
CA CYS A 3 -12.67 1.71 16.90
C CYS A 3 -12.23 1.47 15.46
N GLN A 4 -11.09 2.03 15.07
CA GLN A 4 -10.45 1.62 13.83
C GLN A 4 -10.14 0.12 13.95
N PRO A 5 -10.65 -0.71 13.05
CA PRO A 5 -10.39 -2.13 13.12
C PRO A 5 -8.89 -2.37 13.05
N ASN A 6 -8.42 -3.35 13.81
CA ASN A 6 -7.05 -3.89 13.83
C ASN A 6 -6.60 -4.45 12.45
N SER A 7 -7.42 -4.25 11.41
CA SER A 7 -7.17 -4.55 9.99
C SER A 7 -6.25 -3.53 9.30
N LYS A 8 -5.97 -2.37 9.93
CA LYS A 8 -4.98 -1.42 9.41
C LYS A 8 -3.56 -1.88 9.72
N LYS A 9 -3.11 -2.94 9.05
CA LYS A 9 -1.70 -3.36 9.08
C LYS A 9 -0.79 -2.27 8.50
N LEU A 10 -1.33 -1.44 7.61
CA LEU A 10 -0.64 -0.30 7.02
C LEU A 10 -0.96 0.99 7.78
N ILE A 11 0.06 1.81 8.01
CA ILE A 11 -0.11 3.18 8.51
C ILE A 11 -0.52 4.11 7.37
N LYS A 12 -1.08 5.28 7.69
CA LYS A 12 -1.56 6.25 6.69
C LYS A 12 -0.52 6.59 5.62
N LEU A 13 0.75 6.76 6.01
CA LEU A 13 1.84 7.04 5.08
C LEU A 13 2.04 5.89 4.07
N GLU A 14 1.94 4.65 4.52
CA GLU A 14 2.06 3.48 3.65
C GLU A 14 0.86 3.35 2.71
N GLU A 15 -0.35 3.66 3.19
CA GLU A 15 -1.55 3.72 2.34
C GLU A 15 -1.39 4.78 1.24
N GLU A 16 -0.88 5.97 1.57
CA GLU A 16 -0.61 7.04 0.59
C GLU A 16 0.45 6.63 -0.46
N VAL A 17 1.49 5.89 -0.05
CA VAL A 17 2.49 5.34 -0.99
C VAL A 17 1.83 4.36 -1.97
N ILE A 18 0.93 3.49 -1.50
CA ILE A 18 0.22 2.54 -2.37
C ILE A 18 -0.71 3.27 -3.34
N VAL A 19 -1.44 4.29 -2.88
CA VAL A 19 -2.32 5.11 -3.74
C VAL A 19 -1.50 5.80 -4.83
N ASN A 20 -0.39 6.44 -4.46
CA ASN A 20 0.51 7.07 -5.43
C ASN A 20 1.08 6.05 -6.43
N TYR A 21 1.42 4.85 -5.99
CA TYR A 21 1.87 3.78 -6.88
C TYR A 21 0.79 3.39 -7.90
N ILE A 22 -0.47 3.23 -7.47
CA ILE A 22 -1.60 2.93 -8.35
C ILE A 22 -1.82 4.04 -9.37
N LEU A 23 -1.81 5.30 -8.94
CA LEU A 23 -1.96 6.45 -9.84
C LEU A 23 -0.82 6.53 -10.86
N ASN A 24 0.42 6.24 -10.44
CA ASN A 24 1.56 6.19 -11.36
C ASN A 24 1.43 5.07 -12.40
N LEU A 25 0.91 3.90 -12.02
CA LEU A 25 0.63 2.83 -12.98
C LEU A 25 -0.40 3.28 -14.02
N ASP A 26 -1.50 3.87 -13.57
CA ASP A 26 -2.55 4.40 -14.45
C ASP A 26 -2.01 5.47 -15.41
N LEU A 27 -1.23 6.42 -14.90
CA LEU A 27 -0.57 7.46 -15.71
C LEU A 27 0.41 6.88 -16.74
N CYS A 28 1.07 5.77 -16.42
CA CYS A 28 1.96 5.08 -17.34
C CYS A 28 1.21 4.18 -18.35
N GLY A 29 -0.13 4.14 -18.30
CA GLY A 29 -0.95 3.29 -19.15
C GLY A 29 -0.99 1.81 -18.73
N PHE A 30 -0.51 1.49 -17.53
CA PHE A 30 -0.59 0.15 -16.96
C PHE A 30 -1.81 0.02 -16.06
N SER A 31 -2.60 -1.02 -16.26
CA SER A 31 -3.69 -1.32 -15.32
C SER A 31 -3.10 -1.84 -14.00
N PRO A 32 -3.44 -1.22 -12.85
CA PRO A 32 -3.00 -1.70 -11.55
C PRO A 32 -3.58 -3.10 -11.29
N THR A 33 -2.71 -4.06 -11.00
CA THR A 33 -3.13 -5.44 -10.67
C THR A 33 -3.12 -5.65 -9.17
N TYR A 34 -4.02 -6.51 -8.68
CA TYR A 34 -4.05 -6.91 -7.27
C TYR A 34 -2.70 -7.48 -6.80
N ILE A 35 -2.02 -8.22 -7.67
CA ILE A 35 -0.70 -8.79 -7.37
C ILE A 35 0.34 -7.69 -7.12
N ALA A 36 0.40 -6.68 -7.98
CA ALA A 36 1.34 -5.56 -7.84
C ALA A 36 1.05 -4.73 -6.57
N VAL A 37 -0.22 -4.44 -6.28
CA VAL A 37 -0.63 -3.72 -5.06
C VAL A 37 -0.28 -4.51 -3.79
N ARG A 38 -0.50 -5.83 -3.81
CA ARG A 38 -0.14 -6.71 -2.69
C ARG A 38 1.38 -6.78 -2.48
N ASP A 39 2.16 -6.81 -3.56
CA ASP A 39 3.62 -6.85 -3.49
C ASP A 39 4.20 -5.61 -2.81
N ILE A 40 3.77 -4.42 -3.24
CA ILE A 40 4.23 -3.17 -2.62
C ILE A 40 3.78 -3.06 -1.16
N ALA A 41 2.56 -3.50 -0.83
CA ALA A 41 2.10 -3.56 0.55
C ALA A 41 2.97 -4.48 1.42
N ASN A 42 3.32 -5.68 0.93
CA ASN A 42 4.20 -6.60 1.63
C ASN A 42 5.61 -6.03 1.80
N ARG A 43 6.13 -5.32 0.79
CA ARG A 43 7.44 -4.67 0.84
C ARG A 43 7.50 -3.56 1.88
N LEU A 44 6.45 -2.74 1.99
CA LEU A 44 6.34 -1.71 3.02
C LEU A 44 6.32 -2.34 4.42
N LEU A 45 5.53 -3.40 4.61
CA LEU A 45 5.47 -4.12 5.88
C LEU A 45 6.80 -4.77 6.27
N ALA A 46 7.51 -5.37 5.30
CA ALA A 46 8.82 -5.97 5.53
C ALA A 46 9.87 -4.92 5.89
N THR A 47 9.84 -3.76 5.22
CA THR A 47 10.76 -2.65 5.51
C THR A 47 10.56 -2.13 6.93
N ARG A 48 9.32 -2.03 7.41
CA ARG A 48 9.01 -1.60 8.77
C ARG A 48 9.40 -2.62 9.85
N GLY A 49 9.35 -3.92 9.52
CA GLY A 49 9.75 -4.98 10.45
C GLY A 49 11.25 -5.25 10.50
N ALA A 50 12.02 -4.66 9.58
CA ALA A 50 13.47 -4.82 9.48
C ALA A 50 14.26 -3.72 10.23
N SER A 51 13.57 -2.80 10.90
CA SER A 51 14.12 -1.70 11.69
C SER A 51 13.99 -1.93 13.19
#